data_AF-A0A927UYZ8-F1
#
_entry.id   AF-A0A927UYZ8-F1
#
_cell.length_a   1.000
_cell.length_b   1.000
_cell.length_c   1.000
_cell.angle_alpha   90.00
_cell.angle_beta   90.00
_cell.angle_gamma   90.00
#
_symmetry.space_group_name_H-M   'P 1'
#
loop_
_entity.id
_entity.type
_entity.pdbx_description
1 polymer ?
#
loop_
_entity_poly.entity_id
_entity_poly.type
_entity_poly.pdbx_seq_one_letter_code
_entity_poly.pdbx_strand_id
1 'polypeptide(L)'
;MTLLVLFVRSNFNMNQVKNSNNTFIKAFYMIISLALLFGIDQITKVLAVRFLSDMSVEIIPNFLYLDLLYNKGAAFGILQNQTAFFCITTILICLILELIYFRTPSNKRFLFIKIDIILIIAGAIGNLYDRIKYGYVVDFISTIFGSYHFPTFNVADIYVTLGVIFLMFLILFYYSEDELNILISIKKKSNNENNNDSH
;
A
#
# COMPACT_ATOMS: atom_id res chain seq x y z
N MET A 1 -7.17 12.53 -17.10
CA MET A 1 -7.94 12.92 -15.88
C MET A 1 -9.44 12.68 -16.02
N THR A 2 -10.09 13.14 -17.09
CA THR A 2 -11.56 13.04 -17.26
C THR A 2 -12.09 11.59 -17.28
N LEU A 3 -11.38 10.65 -17.89
CA LEU A 3 -11.74 9.22 -17.87
C LEU A 3 -11.63 8.58 -16.48
N LEU A 4 -10.63 8.97 -15.68
CA LEU A 4 -10.47 8.50 -14.30
C LEU A 4 -11.56 9.08 -13.39
N VAL A 5 -11.89 10.37 -13.56
CA VAL A 5 -12.97 11.03 -12.83
C VAL A 5 -14.33 10.45 -13.22
N LEU A 6 -14.57 10.15 -14.50
CA LEU A 6 -15.78 9.48 -14.96
C LEU A 6 -15.84 8.02 -14.51
N PHE A 7 -14.71 7.31 -14.45
CA PHE A 7 -14.63 5.95 -13.88
C PHE A 7 -14.91 5.94 -12.37
N VAL A 8 -14.34 6.88 -11.62
CA VAL A 8 -14.60 7.07 -10.18
C VAL A 8 -16.08 7.43 -9.96
N ARG A 9 -16.63 8.34 -10.76
CA ARG A 9 -18.03 8.81 -10.66
C ARG A 9 -19.05 7.77 -11.12
N SER A 10 -18.75 6.96 -12.14
CA SER A 10 -19.60 5.88 -12.62
C SER A 10 -19.64 4.67 -11.68
N ASN A 11 -18.59 4.48 -10.87
CA ASN A 11 -18.49 3.39 -9.89
C ASN A 11 -18.93 3.80 -8.47
N PHE A 12 -19.20 5.09 -8.23
CA PHE A 12 -19.78 5.62 -7.00
C PHE A 12 -21.31 5.64 -7.10
N ASN A 13 -21.91 4.46 -7.08
CA ASN A 13 -23.35 4.36 -6.89
C ASN A 13 -23.63 4.49 -5.38
N MET A 14 -24.12 5.66 -4.94
CA MET A 14 -24.38 5.97 -3.51
C MET A 14 -25.33 4.97 -2.83
N ASN A 15 -26.06 4.16 -3.60
CA ASN A 15 -26.96 3.13 -3.08
C ASN A 15 -26.24 1.90 -2.49
N GLN A 16 -24.93 1.74 -2.70
CA GLN A 16 -24.09 0.72 -2.03
C GLN A 16 -23.55 1.18 -0.67
N VAL A 17 -23.72 2.46 -0.31
CA VAL A 17 -23.50 2.99 1.06
C VAL A 17 -24.69 2.62 1.94
N LYS A 18 -25.12 1.35 1.90
CA LYS A 18 -26.23 0.86 2.72
C LYS A 18 -25.72 0.40 4.10
N ASN A 19 -24.94 1.29 4.75
CA ASN A 19 -24.81 1.48 6.20
C ASN A 19 -23.76 2.58 6.45
N SER A 20 -24.22 3.84 6.61
CA SER A 20 -23.36 5.02 6.84
C SER A 20 -22.34 4.78 7.97
N ASN A 21 -22.79 4.20 9.09
CA ASN A 21 -21.97 3.93 10.27
C ASN A 21 -20.77 3.00 9.98
N ASN A 22 -20.95 1.97 9.16
CA ASN A 22 -19.86 1.03 8.83
C ASN A 22 -18.77 1.68 7.98
N THR A 23 -19.13 2.66 7.14
CA THR A 23 -18.17 3.40 6.32
C THR A 23 -17.31 4.32 7.18
N PHE A 24 -17.94 5.05 8.11
CA PHE A 24 -17.22 5.88 9.09
C PHE A 24 -16.27 5.05 9.97
N ILE A 25 -16.73 3.89 10.45
CA ILE A 25 -15.89 3.00 11.26
C ILE A 25 -14.69 2.48 10.46
N LYS A 26 -14.90 2.05 9.20
CA LYS A 26 -13.80 1.65 8.31
C LYS A 26 -12.79 2.79 8.11
N ALA A 27 -13.26 3.99 7.80
CA ALA A 27 -12.41 5.15 7.61
C ALA A 27 -11.62 5.49 8.88
N PHE A 28 -12.27 5.44 10.05
CA PHE A 28 -11.61 5.67 11.33
C PHE A 28 -10.47 4.69 11.57
N TYR A 29 -10.70 3.38 11.40
CA TYR A 29 -9.65 2.36 11.53
C TYR A 29 -8.53 2.53 10.51
N MET A 30 -8.87 2.84 9.25
CA MET A 30 -7.87 3.08 8.22
C MET A 30 -6.98 4.28 8.59
N ILE A 31 -7.57 5.42 8.94
CA ILE A 31 -6.82 6.65 9.25
C ILE A 31 -5.92 6.45 10.47
N ILE A 32 -6.43 5.86 11.56
CA ILE A 32 -5.63 5.68 12.78
C ILE A 32 -4.48 4.69 12.55
N SER A 33 -4.70 3.60 11.80
CA SER A 33 -3.64 2.65 11.47
C SER A 33 -2.61 3.26 10.52
N LEU A 34 -3.03 4.02 9.51
CA LEU A 34 -2.13 4.72 8.61
C LEU A 34 -1.28 5.76 9.36
N ALA A 35 -1.89 6.55 10.24
CA ALA A 35 -1.18 7.54 11.05
C ALA A 35 -0.13 6.89 11.95
N LEU A 36 -0.47 5.76 12.59
CA LEU A 36 0.44 5.00 13.44
C LEU A 36 1.63 4.45 12.64
N LEU A 37 1.36 3.71 11.56
CA LEU A 37 2.40 3.07 10.74
C LEU A 37 3.29 4.11 10.05
N PHE A 38 2.70 5.17 9.50
CA PHE A 38 3.45 6.30 8.95
C PHE A 38 4.34 6.95 10.02
N GLY A 39 3.80 7.16 11.22
CA GLY A 39 4.56 7.71 12.35
C GLY A 39 5.76 6.85 12.71
N ILE A 40 5.59 5.51 12.76
CA ILE A 40 6.68 4.58 13.04
C ILE A 40 7.77 4.67 11.96
N ASP A 41 7.40 4.61 10.68
CA ASP A 41 8.36 4.75 9.57
C ASP A 41 9.16 6.05 9.68
N GLN A 42 8.47 7.19 9.82
CA GLN A 42 9.11 8.50 9.86
C GLN A 42 9.97 8.70 11.10
N ILE A 43 9.55 8.21 12.27
CA ILE A 43 10.37 8.24 13.48
C ILE A 43 11.65 7.44 13.26
N THR A 44 11.55 6.22 12.72
CA THR A 44 12.75 5.38 12.50
C THR A 44 13.72 6.02 11.49
N LYS A 45 13.22 6.66 10.44
CA LYS A 45 14.06 7.41 9.48
C LYS A 45 14.74 8.63 10.12
N VAL A 46 14.02 9.39 10.95
CA VAL A 46 14.60 10.52 11.69
C VAL A 46 15.70 10.05 12.64
N LEU A 47 15.47 8.93 13.34
CA LEU A 47 16.48 8.33 14.22
C LEU A 47 17.70 7.86 13.42
N ALA A 48 17.49 7.20 12.27
CA ALA A 48 18.56 6.77 11.39
C ALA A 48 19.43 7.95 10.94
N VAL A 49 18.82 9.02 10.42
CA VAL A 49 19.57 10.23 10.03
C VAL A 49 20.35 10.81 11.21
N ARG A 50 19.75 10.87 12.40
CA ARG A 50 20.39 11.46 13.57
C ARG A 50 21.57 10.66 14.11
N PHE A 51 21.49 9.32 14.09
CA PHE A 51 22.43 8.46 14.80
C PHE A 51 23.40 7.69 13.89
N LEU A 52 23.14 7.61 12.58
CA LEU A 52 23.93 6.81 11.64
C LEU A 52 24.70 7.64 10.59
N SER A 53 24.66 8.99 10.67
CA SER A 53 25.27 9.86 9.64
C SER A 53 26.76 9.59 9.39
N ASP A 54 27.51 9.19 10.43
CA ASP A 54 28.95 8.95 10.37
C ASP A 54 29.35 7.53 10.81
N MET A 55 28.37 6.63 10.97
CA MET A 55 28.62 5.30 11.51
C MET A 55 27.63 4.26 11.01
N SER A 56 28.17 3.08 10.69
CA SER A 56 27.38 1.86 10.49
C SER A 56 27.37 1.07 11.80
N VAL A 57 26.19 0.61 12.23
CA VAL A 57 26.02 -0.16 13.46
C VAL A 57 25.74 -1.61 13.12
N GLU A 58 26.64 -2.50 13.54
CA GLU A 58 26.43 -3.95 13.43
C GLU A 58 25.47 -4.42 14.52
N ILE A 59 24.33 -5.01 14.12
CA ILE A 59 23.31 -5.55 15.02
C ILE A 59 23.48 -7.07 15.16
N ILE A 60 23.66 -7.76 14.03
CA ILE A 60 23.95 -9.19 13.99
C ILE A 60 25.21 -9.38 13.15
N PRO A 61 26.29 -9.95 13.72
CA PRO A 61 27.56 -10.10 13.01
C PRO A 61 27.42 -10.76 11.64
N ASN A 62 27.98 -10.12 10.62
CA ASN A 62 27.97 -10.57 9.21
C ASN A 62 26.57 -10.78 8.59
N PHE A 63 25.51 -10.20 9.18
CA PHE A 63 24.15 -10.39 8.69
C PHE A 63 23.30 -9.12 8.67
N LEU A 64 23.21 -8.39 9.79
CA LEU A 64 22.30 -7.25 9.93
C LEU A 64 23.05 -6.02 10.43
N TYR A 65 22.97 -4.95 9.65
CA TYR A 65 23.58 -3.67 9.92
C TYR A 65 22.53 -2.55 9.82
N LEU A 66 22.73 -1.49 10.61
CA LEU A 66 22.07 -0.22 10.41
C LEU A 66 23.06 0.73 9.72
N ASP A 67 22.79 1.06 8.47
CA ASP A 67 23.69 1.84 7.61
C ASP A 67 22.89 2.81 6.74
N LEU A 68 23.16 4.11 6.89
CA LEU A 68 22.34 5.17 6.34
C LEU A 68 22.57 5.34 4.83
N LEU A 69 21.48 5.27 4.06
CA LEU A 69 21.50 5.46 2.61
C LEU A 69 20.39 6.43 2.17
N TYR A 70 20.76 7.45 1.40
CA TYR A 70 19.82 8.37 0.77
C TYR A 70 19.49 7.92 -0.66
N ASN A 71 18.38 7.21 -0.82
CA ASN A 71 17.99 6.56 -2.07
C ASN A 71 17.17 7.50 -2.98
N LYS A 72 17.79 8.00 -4.06
CA LYS A 72 17.16 8.88 -5.07
C LYS A 72 16.32 8.14 -6.12
N GLY A 73 16.25 6.80 -6.07
CA GLY A 73 15.67 5.97 -7.12
C GLY A 73 16.64 5.78 -8.30
N ALA A 74 16.76 4.61 -8.92
CA ALA A 74 16.23 3.28 -8.59
C ALA A 74 17.33 2.24 -8.89
N ALA A 75 17.20 1.06 -8.30
CA ALA A 75 18.12 -0.08 -8.32
C ALA A 75 18.61 -0.58 -9.70
N PHE A 76 18.30 0.10 -10.80
CA PHE A 76 18.70 -0.26 -12.17
C PHE A 76 19.04 0.92 -13.09
N GLY A 77 19.34 2.13 -12.58
CA GLY A 77 19.85 3.26 -13.40
C GLY A 77 18.89 3.89 -14.42
N ILE A 78 17.90 3.15 -14.93
CA ILE A 78 16.96 3.54 -16.00
C ILE A 78 15.92 4.58 -15.52
N LEU A 79 15.66 4.65 -14.21
CA LEU A 79 14.66 5.55 -13.61
C LEU A 79 15.28 6.60 -12.66
N GLN A 80 16.59 6.86 -12.75
CA GLN A 80 17.21 7.93 -11.99
C GLN A 80 16.53 9.27 -12.31
N ASN A 81 16.25 10.06 -11.27
CA ASN A 81 15.50 11.34 -11.34
C ASN A 81 14.05 11.24 -11.83
N GLN A 82 13.46 10.05 -11.93
CA GLN A 82 12.03 9.89 -12.23
C GLN A 82 11.16 9.92 -10.96
N THR A 83 11.45 10.83 -10.04
CA THR A 83 10.65 11.04 -8.82
C THR A 83 9.17 11.21 -9.15
N ALA A 84 8.86 11.95 -10.23
CA ALA A 84 7.48 12.13 -10.70
C ALA A 84 6.80 10.81 -11.10
N PHE A 85 7.50 9.91 -11.79
CA PHE A 85 6.97 8.60 -12.20
C PHE A 85 6.64 7.73 -10.98
N PHE A 86 7.55 7.69 -9.99
CA PHE A 86 7.31 6.96 -8.75
C PHE A 86 6.11 7.55 -7.99
N CYS A 87 6.05 8.88 -7.84
CA CYS A 87 4.94 9.53 -7.17
C CYS A 87 3.59 9.23 -7.83
N ILE A 88 3.49 9.36 -9.16
CA ILE A 88 2.24 9.11 -9.91
C ILE A 88 1.80 7.65 -9.76
N THR A 89 2.72 6.70 -9.94
CA THR A 89 2.42 5.27 -9.84
C THR A 89 1.98 4.90 -8.42
N THR A 90 2.68 5.40 -7.40
CA THR A 90 2.33 5.16 -6.00
C THR A 90 0.95 5.72 -5.67
N ILE A 91 0.64 6.95 -6.09
CA ILE A 91 -0.70 7.55 -5.87
C ILE A 91 -1.78 6.69 -6.53
N LEU A 92 -1.57 6.25 -7.77
CA LEU A 92 -2.53 5.41 -8.48
C LEU A 92 -2.80 4.08 -7.76
N ILE A 93 -1.75 3.40 -7.30
CA ILE A 93 -1.87 2.13 -6.57
C ILE A 93 -2.60 2.35 -5.23
N CYS A 94 -2.25 3.39 -4.47
CA CYS A 94 -2.92 3.71 -3.21
C CYS A 94 -4.42 3.96 -3.41
N LEU A 95 -4.81 4.70 -4.45
CA LEU A 95 -6.22 4.94 -4.77
C LEU A 95 -6.96 3.64 -5.10
N ILE A 96 -6.34 2.74 -5.86
CA ILE A 96 -6.95 1.43 -6.18
C ILE A 96 -7.13 0.60 -4.90
N LEU A 97 -6.11 0.52 -4.06
CA LEU A 97 -6.17 -0.25 -2.82
C LEU A 97 -7.19 0.34 -1.82
N GLU A 98 -7.29 1.66 -1.72
CA GLU A 98 -8.31 2.33 -0.93
C GLU A 98 -9.72 1.99 -1.42
N LEU A 99 -9.94 2.02 -2.74
CA LEU A 99 -11.23 1.61 -3.33
C LEU A 99 -11.57 0.15 -3.00
N ILE A 100 -10.59 -0.75 -3.04
CA ILE A 100 -10.76 -2.15 -2.66
C ILE A 100 -11.11 -2.23 -1.16
N TYR A 101 -10.36 -1.55 -0.29
CA TYR A 101 -10.58 -1.54 1.17
C TYR A 101 -12.03 -1.19 1.55
N PHE A 102 -12.58 -0.13 0.94
CA PHE A 102 -13.94 0.30 1.24
C PHE A 102 -15.01 -0.64 0.67
N ARG A 103 -14.73 -1.33 -0.45
CA ARG A 103 -15.59 -2.39 -1.01
C ARG A 103 -15.53 -3.67 -0.20
N THR A 104 -14.40 -4.00 0.41
CA THR A 104 -14.22 -5.22 1.20
C THR A 104 -15.24 -5.31 2.34
N PRO A 105 -16.01 -6.42 2.45
CA PRO A 105 -17.04 -6.58 3.49
C PRO A 105 -16.50 -6.37 4.92
N SER A 106 -17.33 -5.90 5.85
CA SER A 106 -16.93 -5.62 7.25
C SER A 106 -16.87 -6.85 8.15
N ASN A 107 -17.16 -8.04 7.63
CA ASN A 107 -17.10 -9.25 8.43
C ASN A 107 -15.64 -9.67 8.71
N LYS A 108 -15.45 -10.54 9.71
CA LYS A 108 -14.12 -11.04 10.11
C LYS A 108 -13.42 -11.84 9.01
N ARG A 109 -14.18 -12.41 8.06
CA ARG A 109 -13.65 -13.25 6.97
C ARG A 109 -12.66 -12.47 6.10
N PHE A 110 -12.84 -11.15 5.91
CA PHE A 110 -11.95 -10.31 5.10
C PHE A 110 -11.04 -9.36 5.90
N LEU A 111 -10.84 -9.63 7.21
CA LEU A 111 -10.02 -8.77 8.06
C LEU A 111 -8.57 -8.72 7.58
N PHE A 112 -7.98 -9.86 7.20
CA PHE A 112 -6.57 -9.91 6.80
C PHE A 112 -6.30 -9.12 5.50
N ILE A 113 -7.17 -9.23 4.48
CA ILE A 113 -7.08 -8.38 3.27
C ILE A 113 -7.03 -6.90 3.63
N LYS A 114 -7.83 -6.45 4.61
CA LYS A 114 -7.83 -5.05 5.04
C LYS A 114 -6.54 -4.64 5.73
N ILE A 115 -5.97 -5.51 6.56
CA ILE A 115 -4.69 -5.28 7.22
C ILE A 115 -3.58 -5.18 6.17
N ASP A 116 -3.55 -6.11 5.22
CA ASP A 116 -2.54 -6.13 4.16
C ASP A 116 -2.61 -4.86 3.29
N ILE A 117 -3.82 -4.42 2.92
CA ILE A 117 -4.03 -3.16 2.21
C ILE A 117 -3.50 -1.96 3.02
N ILE A 118 -3.80 -1.90 4.33
CA ILE A 118 -3.31 -0.83 5.19
C ILE A 118 -1.78 -0.82 5.25
N LEU A 119 -1.13 -1.98 5.37
CA LEU A 119 0.33 -2.09 5.37
C LEU A 119 0.93 -1.55 4.06
N ILE A 120 0.40 -1.99 2.91
CA ILE A 120 0.88 -1.55 1.60
C ILE A 120 0.72 -0.03 1.44
N ILE A 121 -0.46 0.52 1.77
CA ILE A 121 -0.74 1.96 1.66
C ILE A 121 0.17 2.75 2.63
N ALA A 122 0.34 2.29 3.88
CA ALA A 122 1.19 2.98 4.85
C ALA A 122 2.65 3.07 4.38
N GLY A 123 3.23 1.96 3.93
CA GLY A 123 4.60 1.95 3.42
C GLY A 123 4.76 2.79 2.15
N ALA A 124 3.79 2.69 1.23
CA ALA A 124 3.73 3.53 0.04
C ALA A 124 3.70 5.03 0.38
N ILE A 125 2.87 5.45 1.34
CA ILE A 125 2.78 6.85 1.78
C ILE A 125 4.08 7.31 2.47
N GLY A 126 4.69 6.51 3.34
CA GLY A 126 5.95 6.87 4.00
C GLY A 126 7.07 7.16 3.01
N ASN A 127 7.22 6.28 2.02
CA ASN A 127 8.21 6.43 0.96
C ASN A 127 7.85 7.51 -0.08
N LEU A 128 6.56 7.80 -0.28
CA LEU A 128 6.10 8.92 -1.11
C LEU A 128 6.38 10.27 -0.45
N TYR A 129 6.16 10.36 0.86
CA TYR A 129 6.42 11.56 1.65
C TYR A 129 7.88 12.00 1.53
N ASP A 130 8.83 11.08 1.74
CA ASP A 130 10.26 11.38 1.64
C ASP A 130 10.62 11.90 0.23
N ARG A 131 10.09 11.25 -0.81
CA ARG A 131 10.31 11.65 -2.21
C ARG A 131 9.79 13.05 -2.50
N ILE A 132 8.61 13.39 -2.03
CA ILE A 132 8.02 14.73 -2.23
C ILE A 132 8.80 15.78 -1.43
N LYS A 133 9.18 15.46 -0.19
CA LYS A 133 9.78 16.43 0.73
C LYS A 133 11.28 16.64 0.50
N TYR A 134 12.02 15.56 0.24
CA TYR A 134 13.49 15.57 0.18
C TYR A 134 14.05 15.20 -1.20
N GLY A 135 13.26 14.58 -2.07
CA GLY A 135 13.71 14.08 -3.37
C GLY A 135 14.44 12.73 -3.32
N TYR A 136 14.49 12.08 -2.16
CA TYR A 136 15.04 10.74 -1.92
C TYR A 136 14.30 10.07 -0.78
N VAL A 137 14.49 8.77 -0.63
CA VAL A 137 14.02 7.97 0.51
C VAL A 137 15.16 7.72 1.47
N VAL A 138 14.89 7.76 2.78
CA VAL A 138 15.87 7.38 3.80
C VAL A 138 15.79 5.88 4.04
N ASP A 139 16.83 5.17 3.60
CA ASP A 139 17.02 3.74 3.84
C ASP A 139 18.09 3.55 4.90
N PHE A 140 17.97 2.53 5.75
CA PHE A 140 18.91 2.35 6.86
C PHE A 140 19.07 0.91 7.35
N ILE A 141 18.30 -0.06 6.85
CA ILE A 141 18.40 -1.47 7.22
C ILE A 141 19.14 -2.19 6.11
N SER A 142 20.33 -2.73 6.42
CA SER A 142 21.18 -3.43 5.47
C SER A 142 21.37 -4.88 5.89
N THR A 143 21.17 -5.82 4.97
CA THR A 143 21.35 -7.25 5.22
C THR A 143 22.33 -7.91 4.25
N ILE A 144 23.15 -8.81 4.77
CA ILE A 144 24.22 -9.49 4.03
C ILE A 144 24.01 -11.01 4.14
N PHE A 145 24.07 -11.69 2.99
CA PHE A 145 23.99 -13.15 2.88
C PHE A 145 25.28 -13.68 2.24
N GLY A 146 26.29 -14.00 3.05
CA GLY A 146 27.60 -14.39 2.55
C GLY A 146 28.27 -13.23 1.81
N SER A 147 28.42 -13.33 0.49
CA SER A 147 28.96 -12.26 -0.36
C SER A 147 27.89 -11.37 -1.00
N TYR A 148 26.61 -11.70 -0.82
CA TYR A 148 25.51 -10.96 -1.42
C TYR A 148 24.98 -9.88 -0.47
N HIS A 149 24.94 -8.64 -0.94
CA HIS A 149 24.35 -7.50 -0.23
C HIS A 149 22.93 -7.27 -0.74
N PHE A 150 21.94 -7.49 0.12
CA PHE A 150 20.57 -7.13 -0.22
C PHE A 150 20.45 -5.60 -0.22
N PRO A 151 19.68 -4.99 -1.15
CA PRO A 151 19.51 -3.54 -1.18
C PRO A 151 19.04 -3.00 0.17
N THR A 152 19.69 -1.96 0.70
CA THR A 152 19.28 -1.31 1.94
C THR A 152 17.84 -0.84 1.82
N PHE A 153 17.06 -1.06 2.87
CA PHE A 153 15.63 -0.77 2.91
C PHE A 153 15.25 -0.07 4.21
N ASN A 154 13.97 0.26 4.34
CA ASN A 154 13.42 0.89 5.53
C ASN A 154 12.16 0.17 6.03
N VAL A 155 11.54 0.75 7.06
CA VAL A 155 10.34 0.21 7.68
C VAL A 155 9.12 0.26 6.75
N ALA A 156 8.96 1.32 5.96
CA ALA A 156 7.96 1.38 4.90
C ALA A 156 8.10 0.25 3.86
N ASP A 157 9.33 -0.14 3.48
CA ASP A 157 9.56 -1.25 2.55
C ASP A 157 9.15 -2.60 3.16
N ILE A 158 9.36 -2.80 4.47
CA ILE A 158 8.89 -3.98 5.19
C ILE A 158 7.36 -4.06 5.12
N TYR A 159 6.65 -2.94 5.34
CA TYR A 159 5.19 -2.92 5.27
C TYR A 159 4.67 -3.32 3.89
N VAL A 160 5.24 -2.73 2.83
CA VAL A 160 4.85 -3.07 1.45
C VAL A 160 5.15 -4.54 1.16
N THR A 161 6.34 -5.02 1.52
CA THR A 161 6.77 -6.39 1.23
C THR A 161 5.88 -7.42 1.93
N LEU A 162 5.67 -7.28 3.23
CA LEU A 162 4.82 -8.20 3.99
C LEU A 162 3.35 -8.12 3.56
N GLY A 163 2.83 -6.90 3.36
CA GLY A 163 1.46 -6.71 2.90
C GLY A 163 1.22 -7.35 1.52
N VAL A 164 2.15 -7.20 0.58
CA VAL A 164 2.05 -7.84 -0.75
C VAL A 164 2.13 -9.37 -0.63
N ILE A 165 3.11 -9.89 0.12
CA ILE A 165 3.29 -11.35 0.28
C ILE A 165 2.03 -11.98 0.89
N PHE A 166 1.50 -11.40 1.97
CA PHE A 166 0.30 -11.94 2.62
C PHE A 166 -0.95 -11.76 1.79
N LEU A 167 -1.13 -10.62 1.12
CA LEU A 167 -2.26 -10.42 0.22
C LEU A 167 -2.24 -11.43 -0.93
N MET A 168 -1.07 -11.66 -1.54
CA MET A 168 -0.92 -12.67 -2.58
C MET A 168 -1.21 -14.07 -2.04
N PHE A 169 -0.70 -14.42 -0.87
CA PHE A 169 -0.99 -15.70 -0.24
C PHE A 169 -2.49 -15.91 -0.01
N LEU A 170 -3.19 -14.89 0.49
CA LEU A 170 -4.63 -14.94 0.72
C LEU A 170 -5.41 -15.13 -0.58
N ILE A 171 -5.04 -14.40 -1.64
CA ILE A 171 -5.69 -14.49 -2.95
C ILE A 171 -5.46 -15.88 -3.57
N LEU A 172 -4.25 -16.42 -3.49
CA LEU A 172 -3.88 -17.66 -4.16
C LEU A 172 -4.33 -18.92 -3.41
N PHE A 173 -4.40 -18.88 -2.07
CA PHE A 173 -4.53 -20.10 -1.26
C PHE A 173 -5.67 -20.08 -0.24
N TYR A 174 -6.28 -18.93 0.07
CA TYR A 174 -7.25 -18.83 1.18
C TYR A 174 -8.68 -18.49 0.77
N TYR A 175 -8.87 -17.58 -0.18
CA TYR A 175 -10.20 -17.16 -0.64
C TYR A 175 -10.61 -17.89 -1.91
N SER A 176 -11.89 -18.22 -2.02
CA SER A 176 -12.45 -18.73 -3.29
C SER A 176 -12.62 -17.62 -4.32
N GLU A 177 -12.73 -17.99 -5.59
CA GLU A 177 -13.02 -17.06 -6.69
C GLU A 177 -14.31 -16.26 -6.43
N ASP A 178 -15.35 -16.88 -5.88
CA ASP A 178 -16.60 -16.19 -5.53
C ASP A 178 -16.39 -15.10 -4.48
N GLU A 179 -15.56 -15.37 -3.47
CA GLU A 179 -15.22 -14.39 -2.43
C GLU A 179 -14.38 -13.23 -3.00
N LEU A 180 -13.42 -13.53 -3.88
CA LEU A 180 -12.59 -12.51 -4.55
C LEU A 180 -13.41 -11.66 -5.53
N ASN A 181 -14.37 -12.28 -6.21
CA ASN A 181 -15.30 -11.57 -7.09
C ASN A 181 -16.12 -10.52 -6.34
N ILE A 182 -16.41 -10.69 -5.05
CA ILE A 182 -17.08 -9.65 -4.25
C ILE A 182 -16.21 -8.38 -4.14
N LEU A 183 -14.89 -8.53 -4.12
CA LEU A 183 -13.94 -7.41 -4.02
C LEU A 183 -13.78 -6.67 -5.35
N ILE A 184 -13.78 -7.44 -6.46
CA ILE A 184 -13.48 -6.93 -7.82
C ILE A 184 -14.75 -6.54 -8.59
N SER A 185 -15.92 -7.08 -8.23
CA SER A 185 -17.17 -6.89 -8.97
C SER A 185 -17.56 -5.42 -9.09
N ILE A 186 -17.22 -4.87 -10.26
CA ILE A 186 -17.97 -3.81 -10.91
C ILE A 186 -19.31 -4.46 -11.22
N LYS A 187 -20.32 -4.25 -10.38
CA LYS A 187 -21.66 -4.80 -10.54
C LYS A 187 -22.11 -4.60 -12.00
N LYS A 188 -22.03 -5.66 -12.82
CA LYS A 188 -22.66 -5.67 -14.14
C LYS A 188 -24.13 -5.49 -13.85
N LYS A 189 -24.66 -4.30 -14.15
CA LYS A 189 -26.09 -4.07 -14.20
C LYS A 189 -26.60 -4.93 -15.34
N SER A 190 -26.98 -6.18 -15.08
CA SER A 190 -27.79 -6.93 -16.04
C SER A 190 -29.16 -6.27 -16.06
N ASN A 191 -29.34 -5.35 -17.00
CA ASN A 191 -30.66 -5.12 -17.55
C ASN A 191 -31.15 -6.46 -18.09
N ASN A 192 -32.12 -7.07 -17.43
CA ASN A 192 -33.08 -8.03 -17.99
C ASN A 192 -34.21 -8.23 -16.96
N GLU A 193 -34.84 -7.13 -16.59
CA GLU A 193 -36.27 -7.10 -16.30
C GLU A 193 -36.87 -6.24 -17.42
N ASN A 194 -37.98 -6.70 -18.00
CA ASN A 194 -38.71 -6.16 -19.16
C ASN A 194 -38.38 -6.85 -20.50
N ASN A 195 -38.77 -8.13 -20.60
CA ASN A 195 -39.34 -8.69 -21.84
C ASN A 195 -40.49 -9.67 -21.51
N ASN A 196 -41.25 -9.37 -20.46
CA ASN A 196 -42.65 -9.74 -20.39
C ASN A 196 -43.41 -8.42 -20.43
N ASP A 197 -44.44 -8.36 -21.27
CA ASP A 197 -45.39 -7.26 -21.46
C ASP A 197 -45.09 -6.32 -22.65
N SER A 198 -45.10 -6.89 -23.84
CA SER A 198 -45.71 -6.20 -24.99
C SER A 198 -46.32 -7.23 -25.95
N HIS A 199 -47.64 -7.39 -25.81
CA HIS A 199 -48.66 -7.80 -26.79
C HIS A 199 -48.44 -9.05 -27.65
#